data_AF-A0A1V6NQI1-F1
#
_entry.id   AF-A0A1V6NQI1-F1
#
_cell.length_a   1.000
_cell.length_b   1.000
_cell.length_c   1.000
_cell.angle_alpha   90.00
_cell.angle_beta   90.00
_cell.angle_gamma   90.00
#
_symmetry.space_group_name_H-M   'P 1'
#
loop_
_entity.id
_entity.type
_entity.pdbx_description
1 polymer ?
#
loop_
_entity_poly.entity_id
_entity_poly.type
_entity_poly.pdbx_seq_one_letter_code
_entity_poly.pdbx_strand_id
1 'polypeptide(L)'
;MLDIRKRTTELHKRWGVSGKHKAISFLQIPVFIALMESLRGMSGNNKGIIAWLSSFIESSPDPASAAKSLHLTIEPTLANEGALWFPDLLAGDPTGVLPVFLTASILGNVLMGWKVRPWKEIPLLSKTEMYKQISFTGLRAFVIVFTCYIGFASFVQEMPTALMLYWITSTNLATLQTWILDNKVFSPVKLNPFYERSIAFEKPGDNDPFQLKNLR
;
A
#
# COMPACT_ATOMS: atom_id res chain seq x y z
N MET A 1 -13.43 -13.51 24.81
CA MET A 1 -12.48 -12.79 23.91
C MET A 1 -11.00 -13.06 24.25
N LEU A 2 -10.61 -13.14 25.52
CA LEU A 2 -9.24 -13.49 25.95
C LEU A 2 -8.77 -14.88 25.47
N ASP A 3 -9.68 -15.85 25.41
CA ASP A 3 -9.36 -17.23 25.04
C ASP A 3 -8.99 -17.37 23.54
N ILE A 4 -9.70 -16.67 22.67
CA ILE A 4 -9.43 -16.65 21.22
C ILE A 4 -8.05 -16.08 20.91
N ARG A 5 -7.65 -14.99 21.60
CA ARG A 5 -6.32 -14.39 21.42
C ARG A 5 -5.21 -15.35 21.86
N LYS A 6 -5.38 -16.02 23.01
CA LYS A 6 -4.43 -17.02 23.50
C LYS A 6 -4.29 -18.19 22.53
N ARG A 7 -5.41 -18.73 22.05
CA ARG A 7 -5.43 -19.80 21.03
C ARG A 7 -4.78 -19.38 19.71
N THR A 8 -5.02 -18.15 19.26
CA THR A 8 -4.40 -17.62 18.05
C THR A 8 -2.88 -17.53 18.19
N THR A 9 -2.39 -17.04 19.34
CA THR A 9 -0.94 -16.97 19.63
C THR A 9 -0.30 -18.36 19.71
N GLU A 10 -0.99 -19.32 20.31
CA GLU A 10 -0.53 -20.71 20.39
C GLU A 10 -0.38 -21.32 18.99
N LEU A 11 -1.37 -21.13 18.11
CA LEU A 11 -1.32 -21.59 16.72
C LEU A 11 -0.20 -20.91 15.91
N HIS A 12 -0.03 -19.59 16.05
CA HIS A 12 1.07 -18.88 15.38
C HIS A 12 2.45 -19.38 15.84
N LYS A 13 2.60 -19.69 17.14
CA LYS A 13 3.84 -20.27 17.68
C LYS A 13 4.09 -21.67 17.12
N ARG A 14 3.05 -22.51 17.03
CA ARG A 14 3.15 -23.88 16.46
C ARG A 14 3.51 -23.87 14.97
N TRP A 15 2.98 -22.92 14.20
CA TRP A 15 3.24 -22.80 12.77
C TRP A 15 4.45 -21.93 12.42
N GLY A 16 5.22 -21.47 13.42
CA GLY A 16 6.40 -20.64 13.20
C GLY A 16 6.11 -19.28 12.56
N VAL A 17 4.85 -18.81 12.58
CA VAL A 17 4.45 -17.55 11.96
C VAL A 17 4.89 -16.39 12.86
N SER A 18 5.99 -15.76 12.48
CA SER A 18 6.52 -14.58 13.17
C SER A 18 5.64 -13.36 12.91
N GLY A 19 5.18 -12.68 13.97
CA GLY A 19 4.47 -11.41 13.85
C GLY A 19 5.34 -10.26 13.30
N LYS A 20 6.68 -10.45 13.24
CA LYS A 20 7.63 -9.41 12.84
C LYS A 20 7.57 -9.08 11.35
N HIS A 21 6.98 -9.93 10.51
CA HIS A 21 6.85 -9.65 9.08
C HIS A 21 6.03 -8.39 8.78
N LYS A 22 5.11 -8.00 9.67
CA LYS A 22 4.34 -6.76 9.53
C LYS A 22 5.20 -5.50 9.66
N ALA A 23 6.34 -5.59 10.33
CA ALA A 23 7.26 -4.46 10.49
C ALA A 23 8.10 -4.20 9.24
N ILE A 24 8.24 -5.18 8.34
CA ILE A 24 9.06 -5.07 7.12
C ILE A 24 8.56 -3.93 6.22
N SER A 25 7.25 -3.71 6.13
CA SER A 25 6.67 -2.60 5.36
C SER A 25 7.12 -1.22 5.87
N PHE A 26 7.46 -1.08 7.16
CA PHE A 26 7.96 0.19 7.69
C PHE A 26 9.40 0.49 7.24
N LEU A 27 10.20 -0.55 6.94
CA LEU A 27 11.55 -0.38 6.42
C LEU A 27 11.58 0.24 5.01
N GLN A 28 10.47 0.18 4.28
CA GLN A 28 10.34 0.82 2.97
C GLN A 28 10.32 2.35 3.07
N ILE A 29 9.84 2.91 4.19
CA ILE A 29 9.64 4.35 4.35
C ILE A 29 10.99 5.11 4.28
N PRO A 30 12.06 4.71 5.01
CA PRO A 30 13.37 5.35 4.89
C PRO A 30 13.96 5.32 3.47
N VAL A 31 13.86 4.18 2.79
CA VAL A 31 14.37 4.04 1.41
C VAL A 31 13.61 4.97 0.46
N PHE A 32 12.29 5.03 0.61
CA PHE A 32 11.45 5.94 -0.15
C PHE A 32 11.81 7.41 0.11
N ILE A 33 11.97 7.82 1.37
CA ILE A 33 12.33 9.20 1.73
C ILE A 33 13.70 9.58 1.17
N ALA A 34 14.70 8.69 1.28
CA ALA A 34 16.02 8.93 0.75
C ALA A 34 15.99 9.16 -0.77
N LEU A 35 15.34 8.27 -1.53
CA LEU A 35 15.21 8.41 -2.98
C LEU A 35 14.41 9.66 -3.39
N MET A 36 13.32 9.96 -2.66
CA MET A 36 12.54 11.18 -2.86
C MET A 36 13.37 12.44 -2.66
N GLU A 37 14.16 12.49 -1.60
CA GLU A 37 14.99 13.66 -1.30
C GLU A 37 16.14 13.81 -2.29
N SER A 38 16.79 12.70 -2.68
CA SER A 38 17.84 12.70 -3.70
C SER A 38 17.31 13.22 -5.04
N LEU A 39 16.22 12.65 -5.56
CA LEU A 39 15.61 13.09 -6.83
C LEU A 39 15.15 14.55 -6.77
N ARG A 40 14.58 14.97 -5.64
CA ARG A 40 14.11 16.35 -5.45
C ARG A 40 15.26 17.35 -5.38
N GLY A 41 16.33 17.03 -4.67
CA GLY A 41 17.54 17.86 -4.61
C GLY A 41 18.28 17.93 -5.96
N MET A 42 18.39 16.80 -6.66
CA MET A 42 18.93 16.75 -8.03
C MET A 42 18.08 17.57 -9.02
N SER A 43 16.79 17.73 -8.75
CA SER A 43 15.88 18.60 -9.52
C SER A 43 15.89 20.07 -9.06
N GLY A 44 16.80 20.47 -8.17
CA GLY A 44 16.97 21.85 -7.73
C GLY A 44 15.95 22.35 -6.71
N ASN A 45 15.09 21.48 -6.19
CA ASN A 45 14.12 21.86 -5.16
C ASN A 45 14.65 21.48 -3.77
N ASN A 46 15.30 22.43 -3.11
CA ASN A 46 15.97 22.18 -1.82
C ASN A 46 15.05 22.26 -0.58
N LYS A 47 13.72 22.38 -0.76
CA LYS A 47 12.74 22.41 0.34
C LYS A 47 12.19 21.01 0.62
N GLY A 48 13.08 20.08 0.93
CA GLY A 48 12.73 18.68 1.14
C GLY A 48 12.25 18.35 2.56
N ILE A 49 11.83 17.10 2.77
CA ILE A 49 11.30 16.62 4.06
C ILE A 49 12.43 16.52 5.09
N ILE A 50 13.66 16.24 4.65
CA ILE A 50 14.82 16.17 5.54
C ILE A 50 15.21 17.56 5.99
N ALA A 51 15.18 18.56 5.10
CA ALA A 51 15.38 19.96 5.45
C ALA A 51 14.29 20.49 6.41
N TRP A 52 13.04 20.06 6.21
CA TRP A 52 11.95 20.35 7.15
C TRP A 52 12.18 19.66 8.50
N LEU A 53 12.55 18.38 8.53
CA LEU A 53 12.81 17.64 9.77
C LEU A 53 14.03 18.16 10.53
N SER A 54 15.10 18.53 9.82
CA SER A 54 16.29 19.14 10.40
C SER A 54 15.95 20.50 11.00
N SER A 55 15.01 21.26 10.44
CA SER A 55 14.52 22.51 11.04
C SER A 55 13.80 22.33 12.39
N PHE A 56 13.31 21.12 12.73
CA PHE A 56 12.80 20.82 14.08
C PHE A 56 13.89 20.44 15.07
N ILE A 57 15.03 19.96 14.59
CA ILE A 57 16.16 19.49 15.40
C ILE A 57 17.17 20.62 15.64
N GLU A 58 17.38 21.46 14.63
CA GLU A 58 18.26 22.62 14.67
C GLU A 58 17.42 23.89 14.86
N SER A 59 17.38 24.44 16.08
CA SER A 59 16.77 25.72 16.40
C SER A 59 17.53 26.94 15.80
N SER A 60 17.94 26.87 14.53
CA SER A 60 18.61 27.96 13.82
C SER A 60 17.79 28.43 12.61
N PRO A 61 17.77 29.73 12.27
CA PRO A 61 16.67 30.34 11.52
C PRO A 61 16.79 30.22 9.99
N ASP A 62 17.80 29.52 9.46
CA ASP A 62 18.10 29.57 8.04
C ASP A 62 17.94 28.22 7.34
N PRO A 63 16.75 27.91 6.79
CA PRO A 63 16.52 26.71 5.98
C PRO A 63 17.41 26.66 4.72
N ALA A 64 18.01 27.79 4.32
CA ALA A 64 18.99 27.88 3.24
C ALA A 64 20.36 27.25 3.62
N SER A 65 20.72 27.21 4.90
CA SER A 65 22.01 26.67 5.36
C SER A 65 21.96 25.14 5.55
N ALA A 66 20.83 24.60 6.02
CA ALA A 66 20.59 23.15 6.07
C ALA A 66 20.47 22.54 4.65
N ALA A 67 19.91 23.29 3.70
CA ALA A 67 19.93 22.95 2.28
C ALA A 67 21.33 23.01 1.65
N LYS A 68 22.28 23.74 2.25
CA LYS A 68 23.67 23.89 1.76
C LYS A 68 24.60 22.79 2.29
N SER A 69 24.30 22.21 3.46
CA SER A 69 25.04 21.06 4.01
C SER A 69 24.69 19.74 3.30
N LEU A 70 23.45 19.63 2.81
CA LEU A 70 23.03 18.60 1.86
C LEU A 70 23.36 19.08 0.43
N HIS A 71 24.63 19.02 0.06
CA HIS A 71 25.15 19.35 -1.27
C HIS A 71 24.64 18.35 -2.34
N LEU A 72 23.33 18.33 -2.57
CA LEU A 72 22.71 17.72 -3.74
C LEU A 72 22.83 18.75 -4.85
N THR A 73 24.01 18.81 -5.46
CA THR A 73 24.24 19.57 -6.68
C THR A 73 23.24 19.09 -7.72
N ILE A 74 22.54 20.04 -8.35
CA ILE A 74 21.72 19.78 -9.52
C ILE A 74 22.61 19.05 -10.52
N GLU A 75 22.25 17.82 -10.87
CA GLU A 75 23.07 17.04 -11.77
C GLU A 75 22.76 17.48 -13.20
N PRO A 76 23.71 18.15 -13.89
CA PRO A 76 23.42 18.84 -15.15
C PRO A 76 23.12 17.86 -16.30
N THR A 77 23.55 16.60 -16.19
CA THR A 77 23.24 15.57 -17.19
C THR A 77 21.76 15.16 -17.14
N LEU A 78 21.08 15.30 -16.00
CA LEU A 78 19.66 14.97 -15.87
C LEU A 78 18.77 15.87 -16.74
N ALA A 79 19.22 17.09 -17.04
CA ALA A 79 18.51 18.00 -17.94
C ALA A 79 18.59 17.59 -19.43
N ASN A 80 19.52 16.70 -19.79
CA ASN A 80 19.78 16.28 -21.16
C ASN A 80 19.51 14.79 -21.42
N GLU A 81 19.23 14.00 -20.39
CA GLU A 81 19.00 12.55 -20.45
C GLU A 81 17.51 12.16 -20.59
N GLY A 82 16.69 13.08 -21.09
CA GLY A 82 15.29 12.81 -21.42
C GLY A 82 15.07 11.73 -22.47
N ALA A 83 13.83 11.27 -22.56
CA ALA A 83 13.41 10.28 -23.54
C ALA A 83 12.11 10.70 -24.24
N LEU A 84 11.99 10.30 -25.51
CA LEU A 84 10.80 10.47 -26.34
C LEU A 84 10.30 11.92 -26.43
N TRP A 85 9.33 12.31 -25.61
CA TRP A 85 8.66 13.62 -25.62
C TRP A 85 9.01 14.51 -24.43
N PHE A 86 9.82 14.02 -23.48
CA PHE A 86 10.32 14.79 -22.33
C PHE A 86 11.85 14.83 -22.39
N PRO A 87 12.45 15.86 -23.02
CA PRO A 87 13.91 15.95 -23.18
C PRO A 87 14.64 16.33 -21.88
N ASP A 88 13.93 16.96 -20.95
CA ASP A 88 14.46 17.43 -19.66
C ASP A 88 13.74 16.72 -18.52
N LEU A 89 14.49 16.01 -17.67
CA LEU A 89 13.91 15.31 -16.50
C LEU A 89 13.66 16.25 -15.31
N LEU A 90 14.25 17.43 -15.31
CA LEU A 90 14.11 18.44 -14.25
C LEU A 90 12.85 19.26 -14.44
N ALA A 91 12.47 19.49 -15.69
CA ALA A 91 11.24 20.17 -16.05
C ALA A 91 10.00 19.28 -15.85
N GLY A 92 8.85 19.93 -15.69
CA GLY A 92 7.55 19.28 -15.79
C GLY A 92 7.29 18.74 -17.20
N ASP A 93 6.43 17.74 -17.30
CA ASP A 93 6.03 17.20 -18.60
C ASP A 93 5.19 18.23 -19.39
N PRO A 94 5.67 18.72 -20.53
CA PRO A 94 4.97 19.72 -21.33
C PRO A 94 3.66 19.19 -21.95
N THR A 95 3.51 17.86 -22.05
CA THR A 95 2.35 17.22 -22.70
C THR A 95 1.26 16.81 -21.73
N GLY A 96 1.57 16.68 -20.44
CA GLY A 96 0.65 16.15 -19.41
C GLY A 96 0.40 14.64 -19.49
N VAL A 97 1.09 13.92 -20.38
CA VAL A 97 0.99 12.46 -20.54
C VAL A 97 1.56 11.71 -19.33
N LEU A 98 2.68 12.15 -18.78
CA LEU A 98 3.32 11.58 -17.59
C LEU A 98 2.45 11.71 -16.33
N PRO A 99 1.86 12.88 -16.01
CA PRO A 99 0.88 12.99 -14.93
C PRO A 99 -0.29 12.00 -15.07
N VAL A 100 -0.80 11.80 -16.29
CA VAL A 100 -1.88 10.82 -16.55
C VAL A 100 -1.41 9.39 -16.30
N PHE A 101 -0.22 9.01 -16.80
CA PHE A 101 0.34 7.68 -16.54
C PHE A 101 0.65 7.44 -15.06
N LEU A 102 1.12 8.46 -14.35
CA LEU A 102 1.34 8.42 -12.91
C LEU A 102 0.03 8.12 -12.18
N THR A 103 -1.01 8.90 -12.45
CA THR A 103 -2.34 8.67 -11.86
C THR A 103 -2.87 7.29 -12.20
N ALA A 104 -2.78 6.86 -13.46
CA ALA A 104 -3.24 5.54 -13.88
C ALA A 104 -2.48 4.41 -13.19
N SER A 105 -1.16 4.54 -13.02
CA SER A 105 -0.31 3.54 -12.38
C SER A 105 -0.67 3.39 -10.89
N ILE A 106 -0.80 4.52 -10.16
CA ILE A 106 -1.17 4.52 -8.74
C ILE A 106 -2.60 4.02 -8.54
N LEU A 107 -3.55 4.47 -9.36
CA LEU A 107 -4.92 3.96 -9.31
C LEU A 107 -4.95 2.46 -9.59
N GLY A 108 -4.25 1.97 -10.61
CA GLY A 108 -4.15 0.55 -10.91
C GLY A 108 -3.64 -0.26 -9.71
N ASN A 109 -2.55 0.20 -9.07
CA ASN A 109 -2.00 -0.44 -7.89
C ASN A 109 -2.98 -0.49 -6.71
N VAL A 110 -3.66 0.63 -6.42
CA VAL A 110 -4.63 0.70 -5.32
C VAL A 110 -5.86 -0.17 -5.61
N LEU A 111 -6.38 -0.12 -6.84
CA LEU A 111 -7.57 -0.88 -7.23
C LEU A 111 -7.32 -2.39 -7.23
N MET A 112 -6.13 -2.83 -7.65
CA MET A 112 -5.75 -4.25 -7.67
C MET A 112 -5.28 -4.77 -6.31
N GLY A 113 -4.50 -3.97 -5.57
CA GLY A 113 -3.90 -4.38 -4.30
C GLY A 113 -4.84 -4.31 -3.10
N TRP A 114 -5.75 -3.32 -3.06
CA TRP A 114 -6.60 -3.08 -1.90
C TRP A 114 -7.97 -3.75 -2.05
N LYS A 115 -8.03 -5.04 -1.73
CA LYS A 115 -9.27 -5.83 -1.72
C LYS A 115 -10.18 -5.35 -0.56
N VAL A 116 -11.27 -4.67 -0.89
CA VAL A 116 -12.32 -4.25 0.06
C VAL A 116 -13.57 -5.08 -0.16
N ARG A 117 -14.32 -5.34 0.93
CA ARG A 117 -15.61 -6.05 0.82
C ARG A 117 -16.68 -5.13 0.22
N PRO A 118 -17.65 -5.68 -0.52
CA PRO A 118 -18.75 -4.88 -1.05
C PRO A 118 -19.62 -4.34 0.08
N TRP A 119 -20.12 -3.11 -0.09
CA TRP A 119 -20.90 -2.37 0.92
C TRP A 119 -22.10 -3.15 1.49
N LYS A 120 -22.69 -4.07 0.72
CA LYS A 120 -23.83 -4.90 1.14
C LYS A 120 -23.46 -5.97 2.16
N GLU A 121 -22.20 -6.41 2.18
CA GLU A 121 -21.72 -7.44 3.10
C GLU A 121 -21.22 -6.86 4.43
N ILE A 122 -20.81 -5.59 4.44
CA ILE A 122 -20.22 -4.92 5.61
C ILE A 122 -21.13 -4.95 6.86
N PRO A 123 -22.46 -4.71 6.76
CA PRO A 123 -23.36 -4.75 7.92
C PRO A 123 -23.57 -6.15 8.50
N LEU A 124 -23.22 -7.22 7.77
CA LEU A 124 -23.35 -8.60 8.22
C LEU A 124 -22.18 -9.03 9.13
N LEU A 125 -21.12 -8.22 9.24
CA LEU A 125 -19.93 -8.54 10.03
C LEU A 125 -20.09 -8.16 11.51
N SER A 126 -19.24 -8.75 12.36
CA SER A 126 -19.14 -8.34 13.76
C SER A 126 -18.82 -6.85 13.88
N LYS A 127 -19.34 -6.17 14.91
CA LYS A 127 -19.20 -4.70 15.09
C LYS A 127 -17.75 -4.22 14.91
N THR A 128 -16.79 -4.94 15.48
CA THR A 128 -15.35 -4.62 15.38
C THR A 128 -14.78 -4.76 13.98
N GLU A 129 -15.20 -5.77 13.23
CA GLU A 129 -14.74 -5.98 11.86
C GLU A 129 -15.44 -5.04 10.89
N MET A 130 -16.70 -4.70 11.15
CA MET A 130 -17.47 -3.69 10.42
C MET A 130 -16.76 -2.33 10.46
N TYR A 131 -16.42 -1.80 11.64
CA TYR A 131 -15.68 -0.53 11.73
C TYR A 131 -14.33 -0.58 11.01
N LYS A 132 -13.58 -1.68 11.15
CA LYS A 132 -12.32 -1.86 10.44
C LYS A 132 -12.50 -1.82 8.92
N GLN A 133 -13.50 -2.52 8.38
CA GLN A 133 -13.79 -2.54 6.93
C GLN A 133 -14.25 -1.17 6.43
N ILE A 134 -15.06 -0.46 7.21
CA ILE A 134 -15.47 0.92 6.90
C ILE A 134 -14.26 1.85 6.86
N SER A 135 -13.38 1.81 7.88
CA SER A 135 -12.15 2.62 7.89
C SER A 135 -11.24 2.29 6.71
N PHE A 136 -11.06 1.01 6.36
CA PHE A 136 -10.26 0.61 5.20
C PHE A 136 -10.88 1.06 3.87
N THR A 137 -12.21 1.00 3.75
CA THR A 137 -12.93 1.45 2.56
C THR A 137 -12.84 2.96 2.41
N GLY A 138 -13.01 3.70 3.51
CA GLY A 138 -12.81 5.16 3.55
C GLY A 138 -11.37 5.55 3.21
N LEU A 139 -10.38 4.84 3.76
CA LEU A 139 -8.97 5.07 3.45
C LEU A 139 -8.67 4.82 1.97
N ARG A 140 -9.21 3.74 1.38
CA ARG A 140 -9.08 3.47 -0.06
C ARG A 140 -9.68 4.61 -0.89
N ALA A 141 -10.88 5.07 -0.55
CA ALA A 141 -11.53 6.17 -1.25
C ALA A 141 -10.71 7.47 -1.14
N PHE A 142 -10.21 7.78 0.06
CA PHE A 142 -9.32 8.91 0.30
C PHE A 142 -8.05 8.83 -0.58
N VAL A 143 -7.38 7.67 -0.61
CA VAL A 143 -6.19 7.47 -1.44
C VAL A 143 -6.48 7.65 -2.93
N ILE A 144 -7.65 7.18 -3.42
CA ILE A 144 -8.06 7.38 -4.82
C ILE A 144 -8.22 8.87 -5.12
N VAL A 145 -8.95 9.62 -4.29
CA VAL A 145 -9.13 11.07 -4.47
C VAL A 145 -7.79 11.80 -4.39
N PHE A 146 -6.96 11.43 -3.41
CA PHE A 146 -5.63 12.00 -3.24
C PHE A 146 -4.71 11.72 -4.43
N THR A 147 -4.82 10.54 -5.05
CA THR A 147 -4.07 10.18 -6.27
C THR A 147 -4.50 11.04 -7.45
N CYS A 148 -5.80 11.29 -7.63
CA CYS A 148 -6.29 12.21 -8.66
C CYS A 148 -5.79 13.63 -8.41
N TYR A 149 -5.78 14.07 -7.14
CA TYR A 149 -5.22 15.37 -6.76
C TYR A 149 -3.72 15.46 -7.07
N ILE A 150 -2.93 14.44 -6.75
CA ILE A 150 -1.49 14.39 -7.08
C ILE A 150 -1.30 14.53 -8.60
N GLY A 151 -2.03 13.76 -9.42
CA GLY A 151 -1.93 13.87 -10.88
C GLY A 151 -2.22 15.26 -11.41
N PHE A 152 -3.30 15.87 -10.91
CA PHE A 152 -3.65 17.25 -11.27
C PHE A 152 -2.59 18.25 -10.80
N ALA A 153 -2.13 18.14 -9.56
CA ALA A 153 -1.10 19.00 -9.01
C ALA A 153 0.24 18.85 -9.74
N SER A 154 0.60 17.63 -10.17
CA SER A 154 1.82 17.37 -10.95
C SER A 154 1.81 18.09 -12.29
N PHE A 155 0.64 18.21 -12.92
CA PHE A 155 0.49 18.97 -14.16
C PHE A 155 0.54 20.50 -13.92
N VAL A 156 -0.15 21.00 -12.90
CA VAL A 156 -0.24 22.45 -12.63
C VAL A 156 1.05 23.03 -12.03
N GLN A 157 1.75 22.25 -11.20
CA GLN A 157 2.97 22.69 -10.50
C GLN A 157 4.25 22.30 -11.22
N GLU A 158 4.15 21.76 -12.45
CA GLU A 158 5.27 21.32 -13.27
C GLU A 158 6.26 20.44 -12.48
N MET A 159 5.72 19.39 -11.86
CA MET A 159 6.54 18.50 -11.03
C MET A 159 7.65 17.85 -11.86
N PRO A 160 8.89 17.73 -11.34
CA PRO A 160 10.00 17.16 -12.11
C PRO A 160 9.68 15.78 -12.68
N THR A 161 9.94 15.59 -13.97
CA THR A 161 9.65 14.36 -14.70
C THR A 161 10.40 13.15 -14.13
N ALA A 162 11.62 13.35 -13.61
CA ALA A 162 12.37 12.31 -12.89
C ALA A 162 11.56 11.69 -11.74
N LEU A 163 10.86 12.52 -10.97
CA LEU A 163 10.08 12.10 -9.82
C LEU A 163 8.84 11.30 -10.26
N MET A 164 8.18 11.75 -11.33
CA MET A 164 7.05 11.04 -11.94
C MET A 164 7.43 9.65 -12.44
N LEU A 165 8.55 9.55 -13.16
CA LEU A 165 9.07 8.28 -13.68
C LEU A 165 9.41 7.29 -12.57
N TYR A 166 10.05 7.76 -11.51
CA TYR A 166 10.32 6.94 -10.34
C TYR A 166 9.03 6.37 -9.73
N TRP A 167 7.99 7.20 -9.54
CA TRP A 167 6.73 6.72 -8.99
C TRP A 167 6.01 5.75 -9.94
N ILE A 168 5.95 6.04 -11.24
CA ILE A 168 5.36 5.15 -12.24
C ILE A 168 6.02 3.78 -12.20
N THR A 169 7.35 3.73 -12.27
CA THR A 169 8.12 2.48 -12.30
C THR A 169 7.98 1.70 -10.99
N SER A 170 8.13 2.37 -9.84
CA SER A 170 8.00 1.75 -8.52
C SER A 170 6.61 1.15 -8.30
N THR A 171 5.56 1.89 -8.63
CA THR A 171 4.18 1.45 -8.49
C THR A 171 3.82 0.31 -9.45
N ASN A 172 4.29 0.36 -10.70
CA ASN A 172 4.06 -0.71 -11.66
C ASN A 172 4.82 -1.98 -11.26
N LEU A 173 6.04 -1.85 -10.74
CA LEU A 173 6.81 -2.98 -10.21
C LEU A 173 6.11 -3.61 -9.00
N ALA A 174 5.58 -2.80 -8.07
CA ALA A 174 4.82 -3.30 -6.93
C ALA A 174 3.53 -4.02 -7.35
N THR A 175 2.84 -3.48 -8.37
CA THR A 175 1.63 -4.10 -8.94
C THR A 175 1.97 -5.44 -9.59
N LEU A 176 3.04 -5.46 -10.39
CA LEU A 176 3.52 -6.67 -11.05
C LEU A 176 3.95 -7.74 -10.03
N GLN A 177 4.69 -7.35 -9.00
CA GLN A 177 5.09 -8.23 -7.91
C GLN A 177 3.85 -8.84 -7.24
N THR A 178 2.86 -8.02 -6.91
CA THR A 178 1.61 -8.48 -6.28
C THR A 178 0.87 -9.46 -7.19
N TRP A 179 0.75 -9.13 -8.48
CA TRP A 179 0.09 -9.98 -9.46
C TRP A 179 0.80 -11.33 -9.65
N ILE A 180 2.14 -11.33 -9.74
CA ILE A 180 2.92 -12.57 -9.86
C ILE A 180 2.76 -13.43 -8.60
N LEU A 181 2.85 -12.82 -7.42
CA LEU A 181 2.71 -13.55 -6.16
C LEU A 181 1.32 -14.14 -6.00
N ASP A 182 0.26 -13.38 -6.27
CA ASP A 182 -1.12 -13.85 -6.15
C ASP A 182 -1.45 -14.96 -7.17
N ASN A 183 -0.93 -14.85 -8.41
CA ASN A 183 -1.30 -15.76 -9.50
C ASN A 183 -0.40 -17.00 -9.58
N LYS A 184 0.91 -16.88 -9.33
CA LYS A 184 1.89 -17.97 -9.56
C LYS A 184 2.40 -18.62 -8.28
N VAL A 185 2.54 -17.87 -7.18
CA VAL A 185 3.22 -18.36 -5.96
C VAL A 185 2.22 -18.77 -4.88
N PHE A 186 1.21 -17.93 -4.62
CA PHE A 186 0.24 -18.10 -3.55
C PHE A 186 -1.18 -18.24 -4.08
N SER A 187 -1.37 -19.06 -5.13
CA SER A 187 -2.71 -19.38 -5.63
C SER A 187 -3.59 -19.82 -4.45
N PRO A 188 -4.70 -19.14 -4.17
CA PRO A 188 -5.47 -19.39 -2.95
C PRO A 188 -5.96 -20.83 -2.98
N VAL A 189 -5.62 -21.59 -1.94
CA VAL A 189 -6.27 -22.87 -1.67
C VAL A 189 -7.73 -22.54 -1.42
N LYS A 190 -8.59 -22.81 -2.41
CA LYS A 190 -10.04 -22.68 -2.26
C LYS A 190 -10.47 -23.71 -1.24
N LEU A 191 -10.57 -23.29 0.04
CA LEU A 191 -11.18 -24.11 1.06
C LEU A 191 -12.66 -24.24 0.71
N ASN A 192 -13.15 -25.47 0.58
CA ASN A 192 -14.57 -25.71 0.36
C ASN A 192 -15.37 -25.05 1.50
N PRO A 193 -16.50 -24.39 1.19
CA PRO A 193 -17.32 -23.76 2.21
C PRO A 193 -17.74 -24.80 3.25
N PHE A 194 -17.53 -24.49 4.53
CA PHE A 194 -18.02 -25.31 5.62
C PHE A 194 -19.55 -25.22 5.65
N TYR A 195 -20.21 -26.35 5.40
CA TYR A 195 -21.65 -26.47 5.60
C TYR A 195 -21.91 -26.84 7.07
N GLU A 196 -22.63 -25.97 7.77
CA GLU A 196 -23.13 -26.27 9.11
C GLU A 196 -24.14 -27.42 8.99
N ARG A 197 -23.81 -28.58 9.57
CA ARG A 197 -24.77 -29.68 9.78
C ARG A 197 -25.24 -29.61 11.21
N SER A 198 -26.50 -29.27 11.42
CA SER A 198 -27.14 -29.41 12.72
C SER A 198 -27.33 -30.89 13.02
N ILE A 199 -26.71 -31.37 14.08
CA ILE A 199 -26.94 -32.71 14.60
C ILE A 199 -28.14 -32.57 15.55
N ALA A 200 -29.26 -33.22 15.22
CA ALA A 200 -30.39 -33.26 16.13
C ALA A 200 -29.97 -34.05 17.38
N PHE A 201 -30.01 -33.42 18.55
CA PHE A 201 -29.85 -34.14 19.81
C PHE A 201 -31.15 -34.92 20.06
N GLU A 202 -31.11 -36.23 19.86
CA GLU A 202 -32.21 -37.11 20.26
C GLU A 202 -32.43 -37.01 21.76
N LYS A 203 -33.69 -36.78 22.17
CA LYS A 203 -34.08 -36.98 23.56
C LYS A 203 -34.06 -38.49 23.84
N PRO A 204 -33.68 -38.92 25.07
CA PRO A 204 -33.66 -40.32 25.43
C PRO A 204 -35.07 -40.93 25.26
N GLY A 205 -35.26 -41.71 24.18
CA GLY A 205 -36.53 -42.33 23.81
C GLY A 205 -36.98 -42.13 22.36
N ASP A 206 -36.32 -41.27 21.58
CA ASP A 206 -36.65 -41.06 20.16
C ASP A 206 -36.08 -42.17 19.27
N ASN A 207 -36.81 -42.57 18.22
CA ASN A 207 -36.37 -43.60 17.28
C ASN A 207 -35.30 -43.04 16.35
N ASP A 208 -34.09 -43.61 16.38
CA ASP A 208 -32.93 -43.17 15.60
C ASP A 208 -33.23 -43.27 14.09
N PRO A 209 -33.50 -42.15 13.39
CA PRO A 209 -33.89 -42.18 12.00
C PRO A 209 -32.72 -42.52 11.07
N PHE A 210 -31.48 -42.50 11.58
CA PHE A 210 -30.26 -42.75 10.82
C PHE A 210 -29.52 -44.02 11.26
N GLN A 211 -30.07 -44.78 12.23
CA GLN A 211 -29.52 -46.03 12.77
C GLN A 211 -28.02 -45.97 13.08
N LEU A 212 -27.55 -44.83 13.58
CA LEU A 212 -26.13 -44.58 13.83
C LEU A 212 -25.55 -45.52 14.90
N LYS A 213 -26.41 -46.08 15.76
CA LYS A 213 -26.03 -47.09 16.77
C LYS A 213 -25.58 -48.43 16.18
N ASN A 214 -25.96 -48.74 14.94
CA ASN A 214 -25.63 -50.02 14.28
C ASN A 214 -24.32 -49.98 13.46
N LEU A 215 -23.64 -48.84 13.43
CA LEU A 215 -22.42 -48.63 12.65
C LEU A 215 -21.12 -48.85 13.45
N ARG A 216 -21.20 -49.51 14.61
CA ARG A 216 -20.05 -49.78 15.47
C ARG A 216 -19.73 -51.26 15.57
#